data_AF-A0A7D4UDI7-F1
#
_entry.id   AF-A0A7D4UDI7-F1
#
_cell.length_a   1.000
_cell.length_b   1.000
_cell.length_c   1.000
_cell.angle_alpha   90.00
_cell.angle_beta   90.00
_cell.angle_gamma   90.00
#
_symmetry.space_group_name_H-M   'P 1'
#
loop_
_entity.id
_entity.type
_entity.pdbx_description
1 polymer ?
#
loop_
_entity_poly.entity_id
_entity_poly.type
_entity_poly.pdbx_seq_one_letter_code
_entity_poly.pdbx_strand_id
1 'polypeptide(L)'
;MKKLLLPLLLLLAACRSKPATVVNIVPDKAYGMIKATGLPVYMLNGIQRDSLPVDAWQNLLLVCKMPADTDLRNYQPAIKGKYGISSGAITFTPDTPFKAGQTYFARYYHYDDKISGLDLVLHRRETGKATYTELIFKY
;
A
#
# COMPACT_ATOMS: atom_id res chain seq x y z
N MET A 1 -24.02 -43.77 -24.48
CA MET A 1 -22.86 -42.87 -24.22
C MET A 1 -23.31 -41.55 -23.58
N LYS A 2 -24.05 -41.57 -22.46
CA LYS A 2 -24.66 -40.37 -21.81
C LYS A 2 -24.26 -40.15 -20.35
N LYS A 3 -23.38 -41.01 -19.79
CA LYS A 3 -23.01 -40.98 -18.36
C LYS A 3 -21.73 -40.21 -18.04
N LEU A 4 -21.06 -39.63 -19.05
CA LEU A 4 -19.81 -38.88 -18.89
C LEU A 4 -19.97 -37.34 -18.85
N LEU A 5 -21.20 -36.82 -19.00
CA LEU A 5 -21.45 -35.37 -19.00
C LEU A 5 -21.54 -34.75 -17.60
N LEU A 6 -21.82 -35.55 -16.56
CA LEU A 6 -21.99 -35.06 -15.19
C LEU A 6 -20.69 -34.60 -14.49
N PRO A 7 -19.51 -35.27 -14.63
CA PRO A 7 -18.29 -34.81 -13.97
C PRO A 7 -17.68 -33.55 -14.62
N LEU A 8 -18.04 -33.25 -15.88
CA LEU A 8 -17.53 -32.06 -16.58
C LEU A 8 -18.18 -30.76 -16.10
N LEU A 9 -19.44 -30.81 -15.65
CA LEU A 9 -20.15 -29.64 -15.12
C LEU A 9 -19.64 -29.21 -13.73
N LEU A 10 -19.09 -30.14 -12.94
CA LEU A 10 -18.54 -29.85 -11.60
C LEU A 10 -17.20 -29.11 -11.65
N LEU A 11 -16.46 -29.20 -12.75
CA LEU A 11 -15.18 -28.49 -12.95
C LEU A 11 -15.37 -26.99 -13.24
N LEU A 12 -16.55 -26.57 -13.71
CA LEU A 12 -16.83 -25.17 -14.03
C LEU A 12 -17.25 -24.34 -12.81
N ALA A 13 -17.59 -24.98 -11.68
CA ALA A 13 -18.00 -24.28 -10.45
C ALA A 13 -16.83 -23.91 -9.52
N ALA A 14 -15.59 -24.28 -9.86
CA ALA A 14 -14.42 -24.08 -9.00
C ALA A 14 -13.75 -22.70 -9.13
N CYS A 15 -14.14 -21.87 -10.10
CA CYS A 15 -13.60 -20.51 -10.24
C CYS A 15 -14.31 -19.54 -9.29
N ARG A 16 -13.94 -19.55 -8.00
CA ARG A 16 -14.19 -18.39 -7.12
C ARG A 16 -13.12 -17.35 -7.37
N SER A 17 -13.51 -16.17 -7.87
CA SER A 17 -12.64 -15.00 -7.92
C SER A 17 -12.22 -14.60 -6.51
N LYS A 18 -10.92 -14.39 -6.30
CA LYS A 18 -10.36 -13.94 -5.02
C LYS A 18 -10.90 -12.54 -4.69
N PRO A 19 -11.36 -12.29 -3.45
CA PRO A 19 -11.79 -10.95 -3.06
C PRO A 19 -10.61 -9.97 -3.12
N ALA A 20 -10.87 -8.76 -3.60
CA ALA A 20 -9.86 -7.70 -3.67
C ALA A 20 -9.39 -7.33 -2.25
N THR A 21 -8.07 -7.20 -2.08
CA THR A 21 -7.47 -6.74 -0.83
C THR A 21 -7.86 -5.28 -0.57
N VAL A 22 -8.60 -5.03 0.51
CA VAL A 22 -8.96 -3.67 0.94
C VAL A 22 -7.92 -3.17 1.93
N VAL A 23 -7.09 -2.23 1.49
CA VAL A 23 -6.10 -1.58 2.35
C VAL A 23 -6.67 -0.30 2.94
N ASN A 24 -6.57 -0.15 4.26
CA ASN A 24 -6.97 1.05 4.98
C ASN A 24 -5.74 1.79 5.50
N ILE A 25 -5.74 3.12 5.40
CA ILE A 25 -4.66 3.97 5.89
C ILE A 25 -5.21 4.81 7.03
N VAL A 26 -4.55 4.77 8.19
CA VAL A 26 -4.99 5.49 9.39
C VAL A 26 -3.80 6.22 10.05
N PRO A 27 -4.01 7.45 10.56
CA PRO A 27 -3.03 8.11 11.39
C PRO A 27 -3.13 7.60 12.82
N ASP A 28 -2.00 7.23 13.41
CA ASP A 28 -1.88 6.89 14.82
C ASP A 28 -1.31 8.10 15.56
N LYS A 29 -2.21 8.92 16.08
CA LYS A 29 -1.88 10.16 16.79
C LYS A 29 -1.14 9.92 18.11
N ALA A 30 -1.30 8.75 18.73
CA ALA A 30 -0.64 8.44 19.99
C ALA A 30 0.89 8.30 19.81
N TYR A 31 1.30 7.80 18.65
CA TYR A 31 2.70 7.54 18.34
C TYR A 31 3.25 8.42 17.19
N GLY A 32 2.44 9.33 16.65
CA GLY A 32 2.83 10.19 15.55
C GLY A 32 3.20 9.44 14.27
N MET A 33 2.53 8.32 13.99
CA MET A 33 2.84 7.44 12.86
C MET A 33 1.65 7.27 11.91
N ILE A 34 1.90 6.74 10.72
CA ILE A 34 0.87 6.32 9.77
C ILE A 34 0.90 4.80 9.65
N LYS A 35 -0.27 4.17 9.63
CA LYS A 35 -0.42 2.72 9.48
C LYS A 35 -1.23 2.40 8.23
N ALA A 36 -0.75 1.47 7.42
CA ALA A 36 -1.52 0.83 6.35
C ALA A 36 -1.84 -0.61 6.75
N THR A 37 -3.13 -0.92 6.93
CA THR A 37 -3.66 -2.19 7.42
C THR A 37 -4.52 -2.88 6.35
N GLY A 38 -4.91 -4.14 6.58
CA GLY A 38 -5.72 -4.93 5.65
C GLY A 38 -4.91 -5.72 4.62
N LEU A 39 -3.58 -5.71 4.77
CA LEU A 39 -2.68 -6.50 3.92
C LEU A 39 -2.65 -7.97 4.38
N PRO A 40 -2.73 -8.94 3.45
CA PRO A 40 -2.57 -10.34 3.77
C PRO A 40 -1.18 -10.62 4.37
N VAL A 41 -1.13 -11.54 5.32
CA VAL A 41 0.13 -11.92 6.01
C VAL A 41 1.23 -12.34 5.04
N TYR A 42 0.89 -13.04 3.95
CA TYR A 42 1.89 -13.46 2.96
C TYR A 42 2.56 -12.28 2.25
N MET A 43 1.83 -11.17 2.00
CA MET A 43 2.41 -9.97 1.40
C MET A 43 3.35 -9.27 2.38
N LEU A 44 2.91 -9.12 3.64
CA LEU A 44 3.74 -8.52 4.69
C LEU A 44 5.03 -9.31 4.89
N ASN A 45 4.95 -10.65 4.89
CA ASN A 45 6.13 -11.51 5.00
C ASN A 45 7.06 -11.38 3.78
N GLY A 46 6.51 -11.21 2.58
CA GLY A 46 7.30 -10.95 1.37
C GLY A 46 8.07 -9.64 1.49
N ILE A 47 7.39 -8.57 1.85
CA ILE A 47 7.98 -7.24 2.05
C ILE A 47 9.00 -7.25 3.20
N GLN A 48 8.73 -7.95 4.30
CA GLN A 48 9.62 -7.96 5.47
C GLN A 48 10.93 -8.71 5.21
N ARG A 49 10.89 -9.78 4.39
CA ARG A 49 12.09 -10.54 4.03
C ARG A 49 13.03 -9.77 3.12
N ASP A 50 12.46 -8.94 2.26
CA ASP A 50 13.22 -8.14 1.32
C ASP A 50 13.54 -6.81 2.00
N SER A 51 14.79 -6.62 2.46
CA SER A 51 15.25 -5.34 3.00
C SER A 51 15.08 -4.24 1.94
N LEU A 52 13.95 -3.54 1.98
CA LEU A 52 13.61 -2.54 0.97
C LEU A 52 14.40 -1.24 1.20
N PRO A 53 14.97 -0.65 0.14
CA PRO A 53 15.46 0.71 0.21
C PRO A 53 14.30 1.70 0.40
N VAL A 54 14.63 2.92 0.84
CA VAL A 54 13.64 3.94 1.22
C VAL A 54 12.71 4.33 0.06
N ASP A 55 13.23 4.37 -1.16
CA ASP A 55 12.46 4.65 -2.37
C ASP A 55 11.44 3.54 -2.68
N ALA A 56 11.79 2.27 -2.48
CA ALA A 56 10.85 1.16 -2.61
C ALA A 56 9.73 1.23 -1.57
N TRP A 57 10.05 1.65 -0.33
CA TRP A 57 9.03 1.93 0.67
C TRP A 57 8.11 3.08 0.28
N GLN A 58 8.65 4.17 -0.25
CA GLN A 58 7.87 5.31 -0.75
C GLN A 58 7.03 4.94 -1.99
N ASN A 59 7.45 3.92 -2.74
CA ASN A 59 6.70 3.34 -3.83
C ASN A 59 5.46 2.58 -3.32
N LEU A 60 5.56 1.95 -2.14
CA LEU A 60 4.47 1.22 -1.51
C LEU A 60 3.53 2.11 -0.69
N LEU A 61 4.08 2.89 0.23
CA LEU A 61 3.37 3.85 1.09
C LEU A 61 4.06 5.21 1.01
N LEU A 62 3.45 6.15 0.30
CA LEU A 62 3.92 7.53 0.20
C LEU A 62 3.27 8.38 1.28
N VAL A 63 4.04 9.19 2.01
CA VAL A 63 3.50 10.19 2.96
C VAL A 63 4.08 11.56 2.63
N CYS A 64 3.22 12.54 2.40
CA CYS A 64 3.58 13.86 1.91
C CYS A 64 2.84 14.97 2.65
N LYS A 65 3.38 16.20 2.59
CA LYS A 65 2.65 17.40 2.99
C LYS A 65 1.64 17.76 1.91
N MET A 66 0.47 18.26 2.29
CA MET A 66 -0.44 18.86 1.34
C MET A 66 0.13 20.19 0.84
N PRO A 67 0.30 20.38 -0.47
CA PRO A 67 0.68 21.67 -1.03
C PRO A 67 -0.47 22.68 -0.92
N ALA A 68 -0.15 23.97 -1.06
CA ALA A 68 -1.18 25.01 -1.15
C ALA A 68 -2.02 24.85 -2.42
N ASP A 69 -1.37 24.55 -3.54
CA ASP A 69 -2.02 24.19 -4.80
C ASP A 69 -2.19 22.67 -4.89
N THR A 70 -3.43 22.20 -4.81
CA THR A 70 -3.75 20.77 -4.80
C THR A 70 -3.43 20.06 -6.10
N ASP A 71 -3.31 20.77 -7.22
CA ASP A 71 -2.96 20.18 -8.52
C ASP A 71 -1.50 19.70 -8.51
N LEU A 72 -0.68 20.27 -7.63
CA LEU A 72 0.72 19.88 -7.43
C LEU A 72 0.91 18.70 -6.47
N ARG A 73 -0.17 18.03 -6.03
CA ARG A 73 -0.12 16.92 -5.06
C ARG A 73 0.79 15.77 -5.52
N ASN A 74 0.73 15.41 -6.79
CA ASN A 74 1.51 14.29 -7.34
C ASN A 74 3.02 14.60 -7.47
N TYR A 75 3.42 15.85 -7.31
CA TYR A 75 4.80 16.30 -7.41
C TYR A 75 5.42 16.58 -6.03
N GLN A 76 4.67 16.36 -4.95
CA GLN A 76 5.20 16.58 -3.61
C GLN A 76 6.24 15.54 -3.24
N PRO A 77 7.39 15.97 -2.68
CA PRO A 77 8.39 15.04 -2.19
C PRO A 77 7.86 14.29 -0.97
N ALA A 78 8.24 13.02 -0.85
CA ALA A 78 7.98 12.22 0.33
C ALA A 78 8.61 12.86 1.58
N ILE A 79 7.90 12.82 2.70
CA ILE A 79 8.44 13.19 4.01
C ILE A 79 9.50 12.17 4.39
N LYS A 80 10.63 12.65 4.91
CA LYS A 80 11.69 11.79 5.47
C LYS A 80 11.19 11.10 6.72
N GLY A 81 11.48 9.82 6.83
CA GLY A 81 11.05 8.99 7.95
C GLY A 81 11.47 7.55 7.77
N LYS A 82 11.07 6.75 8.75
CA LYS A 82 11.36 5.33 8.84
C LYS A 82 10.12 4.53 8.49
N TYR A 83 10.32 3.53 7.64
CA TYR A 83 9.31 2.55 7.30
C TYR A 83 9.59 1.24 8.02
N GLY A 84 8.55 0.44 8.22
CA GLY A 84 8.68 -0.89 8.79
C GLY A 84 7.37 -1.64 8.73
N ILE A 85 7.39 -2.86 9.24
CA ILE A 85 6.20 -3.67 9.45
C ILE A 85 6.08 -3.95 10.94
N SER A 86 4.92 -3.66 11.51
CA SER A 86 4.61 -3.94 12.91
C SER A 86 3.12 -4.23 13.06
N SER A 87 2.78 -5.20 13.90
CA SER A 87 1.39 -5.54 14.24
C SER A 87 0.49 -5.81 13.03
N GLY A 88 1.02 -6.46 11.99
CA GLY A 88 0.26 -6.76 10.76
C GLY A 88 -0.01 -5.53 9.87
N ALA A 89 0.77 -4.46 10.03
CA ALA A 89 0.62 -3.22 9.27
C ALA A 89 1.97 -2.73 8.74
N ILE A 90 1.95 -2.05 7.60
CA ILE A 90 3.07 -1.18 7.23
C ILE A 90 2.96 0.09 8.07
N THR A 91 4.08 0.50 8.66
CA THR A 91 4.17 1.68 9.52
C THR A 91 5.14 2.68 8.92
N PHE A 92 4.77 3.96 8.95
CA PHE A 92 5.65 5.08 8.65
C PHE A 92 5.73 6.03 9.85
N THR A 93 6.94 6.31 10.30
CA THR A 93 7.22 7.29 11.36
C THR A 93 8.09 8.40 10.79
N PRO A 94 7.64 9.67 10.77
CA PRO A 94 8.42 10.75 10.20
C PRO A 94 9.64 11.07 11.09
N ASP A 95 10.77 11.44 10.48
CA ASP A 95 11.98 11.85 11.22
C ASP A 95 11.75 13.18 11.95
N THR A 96 10.83 14.00 11.44
CA THR A 96 10.37 15.23 12.07
C THR A 96 8.88 15.08 12.39
N PRO A 97 8.44 15.29 13.64
CA PRO A 97 7.04 15.18 14.00
C PRO A 97 6.11 15.99 13.10
N PHE A 98 4.90 15.47 12.88
CA PHE A 98 3.86 16.20 12.16
C PHE A 98 3.55 17.52 12.87
N LYS A 99 3.36 18.59 12.08
CA LYS A 99 3.06 19.93 12.57
C LYS A 99 1.57 20.07 12.84
N ALA A 100 1.21 20.55 14.01
CA ALA A 100 -0.17 20.86 14.34
C ALA A 100 -0.75 21.88 13.35
N GLY A 101 -1.99 21.64 12.90
CA GLY A 101 -2.69 22.48 11.93
C GLY A 101 -2.30 22.21 10.47
N GLN A 102 -1.26 21.43 10.21
CA GLN A 102 -0.81 21.11 8.85
C GLN A 102 -1.60 19.93 8.27
N THR A 103 -1.98 20.05 7.00
CA THR A 103 -2.63 18.97 6.24
C THR A 103 -1.56 18.14 5.54
N TYR A 104 -1.76 16.82 5.56
CA TYR A 104 -0.91 15.80 4.99
C TYR A 104 -1.76 14.84 4.17
N PHE A 105 -1.10 14.06 3.31
CA PHE A 105 -1.73 12.91 2.68
C PHE A 105 -0.81 11.70 2.72
N ALA A 106 -1.40 10.53 2.85
CA ALA A 106 -0.74 9.24 2.77
C ALA A 106 -1.40 8.40 1.70
N ARG A 107 -0.61 7.73 0.86
CA ARG A 107 -1.08 6.99 -0.29
C ARG A 107 -0.43 5.62 -0.36
N TYR A 108 -1.25 4.58 -0.28
CA TYR A 108 -0.83 3.20 -0.47
C TYR A 108 -1.11 2.79 -1.91
N TYR A 109 -0.07 2.36 -2.62
CA TYR A 109 -0.19 1.95 -4.01
C TYR A 109 -0.49 0.47 -4.08
N HIS A 110 -1.50 0.11 -4.87
CA HIS A 110 -1.90 -1.27 -5.05
C HIS A 110 -0.96 -1.88 -6.09
N TYR A 111 -0.40 -3.03 -5.72
CA TYR A 111 0.39 -3.85 -6.60
C TYR A 111 -0.27 -5.25 -6.63
N ASP A 112 -0.02 -6.01 -7.70
CA ASP A 112 -0.59 -7.34 -7.87
C ASP A 112 -0.12 -8.31 -6.78
N ASP A 113 -0.83 -9.41 -6.57
CA ASP A 113 -0.66 -10.37 -5.46
C ASP A 113 0.73 -11.05 -5.38
N LYS A 114 1.61 -10.80 -6.35
CA LYS A 114 2.97 -11.34 -6.47
C LYS A 114 4.05 -10.27 -6.31
N ILE A 115 3.89 -9.33 -5.39
CA ILE A 115 4.93 -8.33 -5.12
C ILE A 115 6.14 -8.99 -4.46
N SER A 116 7.25 -9.03 -5.19
CA SER A 116 8.57 -9.10 -4.55
C SER A 116 9.07 -7.68 -4.23
N GLY A 117 9.96 -7.55 -3.25
CA GLY A 117 10.65 -6.30 -3.00
C GLY A 117 11.48 -5.82 -4.18
N LEU A 118 11.99 -6.76 -4.98
CA LEU A 118 12.63 -6.48 -6.25
C LEU A 118 11.65 -5.85 -7.24
N ASP A 119 10.40 -6.31 -7.30
CA ASP A 119 9.38 -5.71 -8.16
C ASP A 119 9.07 -4.27 -7.75
N LEU A 120 9.08 -3.94 -6.46
CA LEU A 120 8.89 -2.56 -5.97
C LEU A 120 10.04 -1.61 -6.39
N VAL A 121 11.26 -2.15 -6.51
CA VAL A 121 12.45 -1.41 -6.96
C VAL A 121 12.47 -1.29 -8.49
N LEU A 122 12.21 -2.39 -9.19
CA LEU A 122 12.29 -2.47 -10.65
C LEU A 122 11.09 -1.82 -11.36
N HIS A 123 9.88 -1.99 -10.83
CA HIS A 123 8.69 -1.33 -11.35
C HIS A 123 8.64 0.10 -10.81
N ARG A 124 9.58 0.93 -11.27
CA ARG A 124 9.49 2.38 -11.18
C ARG A 124 8.17 2.77 -11.83
N ARG A 125 7.25 3.34 -11.02
CA ARG A 125 5.87 3.66 -11.41
C ARG A 125 5.78 4.21 -12.84
N GLU A 126 4.94 3.61 -13.67
CA GLU A 126 4.37 4.34 -14.81
C GLU A 126 3.39 5.38 -14.24
N THR A 127 3.80 6.64 -14.27
CA THR A 127 3.01 7.77 -13.81
C THR A 127 1.65 7.77 -14.52
N GLY A 128 0.55 7.62 -13.78
CA GLY A 128 -0.82 7.77 -14.29
C GLY A 128 -1.71 6.52 -14.35
N LYS A 129 -1.20 5.31 -14.07
CA LYS A 129 -2.00 4.06 -14.14
C LYS A 129 -2.11 3.27 -12.83
N ALA A 130 -1.32 3.63 -11.80
CA ALA A 130 -1.33 2.89 -10.54
C ALA A 130 -2.59 3.23 -9.71
N THR A 131 -3.36 2.20 -9.36
CA THR A 131 -4.47 2.32 -8.40
C THR A 131 -3.92 2.48 -6.99
N TYR A 132 -4.58 3.32 -6.19
CA TYR A 132 -4.13 3.59 -4.83
C TYR A 132 -5.30 3.83 -3.87
N THR A 133 -5.05 3.58 -2.58
CA THR A 133 -5.85 4.12 -1.48
C THR A 133 -5.17 5.38 -0.98
N GLU A 134 -5.92 6.47 -0.78
CA GLU A 134 -5.39 7.72 -0.21
C GLU A 134 -6.16 8.12 1.05
N LEU A 135 -5.41 8.60 2.04
CA LEU A 135 -5.92 9.28 3.21
C LEU A 135 -5.38 10.71 3.21
N ILE A 136 -6.28 11.69 3.31
CA ILE A 136 -5.93 13.07 3.65
C ILE A 136 -6.24 13.26 5.13
N PHE A 137 -5.29 13.82 5.89
CA PHE A 137 -5.47 14.03 7.31
C PHE A 137 -4.82 15.34 7.77
N LYS A 138 -5.41 15.92 8.82
CA LYS A 138 -4.86 17.07 9.54
C LYS A 138 -4.33 16.59 10.88
N TYR A 139 -3.09 16.96 11.18
CA TYR A 139 -2.46 16.70 12.47
C TYR A 139 -2.70 17.88 13.41
#